data_AF-A0AAV9M0E8-F1
#
_entry.id   AF-A0AAV9M0E8-F1
#
_cell.length_a   1.000
_cell.length_b   1.000
_cell.length_c   1.000
_cell.angle_alpha   90.00
_cell.angle_beta   90.00
_cell.angle_gamma   90.00
#
_symmetry.space_group_name_H-M   'P 1'
#
loop_
_entity.id
_entity.type
_entity.pdbx_description
1 polymer ?
#
loop_
_entity_poly.entity_id
_entity_poly.type
_entity_poly.pdbx_seq_one_letter_code
_entity_poly.pdbx_strand_id
1 'polypeptide(L)'
;MEDPKKLEEGFGNQKNNISEETIDTNRIDNNQDLAIHENEQKILSQPLQKEEEEQPTIKKGKRVATLDAFRGLTIVLMILVDDAGGAYARIDHSPWNGCTLADFVMPFFLFIVGVAIALALKRVPKVNVAIRKVTLRTLKLLFWGIILQGGYSHAPYDLAYGVDMKVIRWCGILQRIALVYLIVALIEILTTKLRPTTLTPGHFSIFTAYKWQWLGGFVAFVVYMTTIYGLYVPDWNFLEHDGDTSQRYTVKCGMRGHLGPACNAVGYVDRQVWGINHLYNQPVWARSKACTLSYPETGPFRDDAPTWCRAPFEPEGLLSSISAVMSGTIGIHYGHVLIHFKGHGERLKQWISIGFGLLVIAFILHFSDAIPLNKQLYSFSYVCFTAGAAGIVFSGLYILIDVLGMRIPFLWLEWIGMNAMLIFVMGAQGIFAGFINGWYFKNEDNNLVNWIQHHVFFDVWKSQRLGTLLYVIFAEITFWAVLAGILHRLGIYWKL
;
A
#
# COMPACT_ATOMS: atom_id res chain seq x y z
N MET A 1 8.17 36.72 -27.69
CA MET A 1 7.29 35.76 -28.36
C MET A 1 8.14 34.54 -28.64
N GLU A 2 7.71 33.39 -28.14
CA GLU A 2 8.24 32.03 -28.37
C GLU A 2 9.58 31.59 -27.73
N ASP A 3 9.40 30.66 -26.79
CA ASP A 3 10.18 29.48 -26.33
C ASP A 3 11.48 29.11 -27.06
N PRO A 4 12.44 28.50 -26.34
CA PRO A 4 12.90 27.19 -26.80
C PRO A 4 13.04 26.13 -25.69
N LYS A 5 12.42 24.99 -25.99
CA LYS A 5 12.62 23.67 -25.38
C LYS A 5 13.73 22.89 -26.13
N LYS A 6 14.41 22.06 -25.34
CA LYS A 6 15.10 20.77 -25.64
C LYS A 6 16.59 20.77 -26.04
N LEU A 7 17.33 20.09 -25.16
CA LEU A 7 18.59 19.34 -25.26
C LEU A 7 18.33 18.14 -24.30
N GLU A 8 18.56 16.86 -24.59
CA GLU A 8 19.50 16.15 -25.46
C GLU A 8 18.88 14.83 -25.98
N GLU A 9 19.41 14.37 -27.12
CA GLU A 9 19.21 13.06 -27.73
C GLU A 9 20.29 12.06 -27.29
N GLY A 10 20.07 10.76 -27.51
CA GLY A 10 21.16 9.78 -27.47
C GLY A 10 20.78 8.35 -27.84
N PHE A 11 21.10 7.99 -29.10
CA PHE A 11 21.24 6.64 -29.71
C PHE A 11 19.96 5.89 -30.11
N GLY A 12 19.74 5.50 -31.38
CA GLY A 12 20.50 5.58 -32.62
C GLY A 12 19.82 4.68 -33.66
N ASN A 13 19.72 5.11 -34.92
CA ASN A 13 19.30 4.24 -36.03
C ASN A 13 19.97 4.66 -37.33
N GLN A 14 20.72 3.74 -37.94
CA GLN A 14 21.40 3.90 -39.23
C GLN A 14 20.40 3.87 -40.40
N LYS A 15 20.63 4.74 -41.40
CA LYS A 15 20.07 4.63 -42.76
C LYS A 15 21.24 4.55 -43.74
N ASN A 16 21.14 3.63 -44.71
CA ASN A 16 21.97 3.58 -45.90
C ASN A 16 21.35 4.43 -47.02
N ASN A 17 22.20 5.17 -47.72
CA ASN A 17 21.95 5.94 -48.94
C ASN A 17 21.77 5.02 -50.16
N ILE A 18 21.20 5.55 -51.26
CA ILE A 18 21.80 5.60 -52.61
C ILE A 18 20.94 6.48 -53.54
N SER A 19 21.66 7.18 -54.41
CA SER A 19 21.33 8.23 -55.38
C SER A 19 20.76 7.75 -56.73
N GLU A 20 20.13 8.68 -57.45
CA GLU A 20 19.63 8.59 -58.83
C GLU A 20 20.76 8.59 -59.88
N GLU A 21 20.53 7.92 -61.02
CA GLU A 21 21.13 8.26 -62.31
C GLU A 21 20.25 7.77 -63.49
N THR A 22 20.19 8.58 -64.55
CA THR A 22 19.36 8.50 -65.78
C THR A 22 20.11 7.78 -66.91
N ILE A 23 19.40 7.22 -67.92
CA ILE A 23 19.68 7.29 -69.40
C ILE A 23 18.80 6.29 -70.20
N ASP A 24 17.89 6.88 -70.98
CA ASP A 24 17.53 6.76 -72.41
C ASP A 24 17.64 5.48 -73.31
N THR A 25 16.64 5.42 -74.21
CA THR A 25 16.58 4.95 -75.63
C THR A 25 15.97 3.60 -76.09
N ASN A 26 14.97 3.75 -76.99
CA ASN A 26 14.61 2.99 -78.22
C ASN A 26 14.02 1.57 -78.12
N ARG A 27 13.13 1.05 -78.98
CA ARG A 27 12.23 1.47 -80.08
C ARG A 27 11.53 0.15 -80.56
N ILE A 28 10.39 0.25 -81.27
CA ILE A 28 9.75 -0.75 -82.19
C ILE A 28 8.38 -1.32 -81.72
N ASP A 29 7.33 -0.58 -82.11
CA ASP A 29 6.24 -0.92 -83.05
C ASP A 29 5.53 -2.29 -83.11
N ASN A 30 4.20 -2.13 -83.17
CA ASN A 30 3.16 -2.85 -83.93
C ASN A 30 2.28 -3.91 -83.24
N ASN A 31 1.18 -3.41 -82.67
CA ASN A 31 -0.22 -3.64 -83.12
C ASN A 31 -0.52 -4.96 -83.85
N GLN A 32 -1.16 -5.90 -83.15
CA GLN A 32 -2.54 -6.32 -83.43
C GLN A 32 -2.95 -7.39 -82.44
N ASP A 33 -3.58 -6.98 -81.34
CA ASP A 33 -4.62 -7.76 -80.65
C ASP A 33 -5.61 -6.76 -80.06
N LEU A 34 -6.28 -6.07 -80.98
CA LEU A 34 -7.54 -5.37 -80.73
C LEU A 34 -8.60 -6.41 -80.36
N ALA A 35 -9.41 -6.07 -79.34
CA ALA A 35 -10.69 -6.69 -78.97
C ALA A 35 -10.72 -7.70 -77.81
N ILE A 36 -9.75 -7.68 -76.88
CA ILE A 36 -9.92 -8.35 -75.56
C ILE A 36 -9.68 -7.43 -74.34
N HIS A 37 -9.02 -6.27 -74.48
CA HIS A 37 -8.62 -5.47 -73.30
C HIS A 37 -9.42 -4.19 -72.99
N GLU A 38 -10.54 -3.89 -73.65
CA GLU A 38 -11.31 -2.68 -73.30
C GLU A 38 -12.19 -2.81 -72.04
N ASN A 39 -12.30 -4.02 -71.45
CA ASN A 39 -12.99 -4.20 -70.16
C ASN A 39 -12.05 -4.34 -68.94
N GLU A 40 -10.73 -4.34 -69.14
CA GLU A 40 -9.77 -4.42 -68.02
C GLU A 40 -9.13 -3.07 -67.65
N GLN A 41 -9.28 -2.03 -68.46
CA GLN A 41 -8.70 -0.72 -68.18
C GLN A 41 -9.64 0.30 -67.52
N LYS A 42 -10.87 -0.12 -67.15
CA LYS A 42 -11.78 0.69 -66.32
C LYS A 42 -11.96 0.17 -64.88
N ILE A 43 -11.22 -0.88 -64.50
CA ILE A 43 -11.19 -1.43 -63.12
C ILE A 43 -9.86 -1.09 -62.41
N LEU A 44 -8.89 -0.48 -63.10
CA LEU A 44 -7.57 -0.14 -62.54
C LEU A 44 -7.40 1.36 -62.28
N SER A 45 -8.34 1.95 -61.53
CA SER A 45 -8.18 3.27 -60.90
C SER A 45 -8.90 3.33 -59.56
N GLN A 46 -8.62 2.34 -58.71
CA GLN A 46 -8.81 2.47 -57.26
C GLN A 46 -7.47 2.13 -56.59
N PRO A 47 -6.96 2.98 -55.68
CA PRO A 47 -5.71 2.71 -55.01
C PRO A 47 -5.86 1.43 -54.19
N LEU A 48 -4.88 0.53 -54.30
CA LEU A 48 -4.73 -0.63 -53.42
C LEU A 48 -4.86 -0.14 -51.97
N GLN A 49 -5.98 -0.49 -51.33
CA GLN A 49 -6.15 -0.33 -49.91
C GLN A 49 -5.12 -1.26 -49.26
N LYS A 50 -3.98 -0.68 -48.86
CA LYS A 50 -3.13 -1.28 -47.84
C LYS A 50 -4.06 -1.55 -46.66
N GLU A 51 -4.36 -2.82 -46.39
CA GLU A 51 -4.80 -3.21 -45.05
C GLU A 51 -3.64 -2.85 -44.12
N GLU A 52 -3.66 -1.61 -43.62
CA GLU A 52 -2.99 -1.29 -42.38
C GLU A 52 -3.61 -2.22 -41.36
N GLU A 53 -2.84 -3.24 -40.94
CA GLU A 53 -3.06 -3.89 -39.66
C GLU A 53 -3.17 -2.77 -38.62
N GLU A 54 -4.40 -2.41 -38.31
CA GLU A 54 -4.72 -1.43 -37.30
C GLU A 54 -4.21 -2.03 -35.99
N GLN A 55 -2.96 -1.71 -35.62
CA GLN A 55 -2.44 -2.03 -34.31
C GLN A 55 -3.49 -1.53 -33.33
N PRO A 56 -4.07 -2.41 -32.48
CA PRO A 56 -5.19 -2.01 -31.65
C PRO A 56 -4.71 -0.86 -30.79
N THR A 57 -5.19 0.34 -31.11
CA THR A 57 -4.92 1.52 -30.29
C THR A 57 -5.42 1.14 -28.91
N ILE A 58 -4.49 0.90 -27.99
CA ILE A 58 -4.82 0.50 -26.62
C ILE A 58 -5.55 1.71 -26.02
N LYS A 59 -6.88 1.75 -26.18
CA LYS A 59 -7.73 2.74 -25.53
C LYS A 59 -7.36 2.69 -24.07
N LYS A 60 -6.68 3.74 -23.57
CA LYS A 60 -6.31 3.86 -22.16
C LYS A 60 -7.61 3.78 -21.37
N GLY A 61 -7.89 2.61 -20.79
CA GLY A 61 -9.17 2.38 -20.13
C GLY A 61 -9.38 3.40 -19.01
N LYS A 62 -10.61 3.90 -18.89
CA LYS A 62 -11.01 4.90 -17.89
C LYS A 62 -10.56 4.45 -16.50
N ARG A 63 -9.78 5.30 -15.83
CA ARG A 63 -9.29 5.06 -14.47
C ARG A 63 -10.47 5.13 -13.49
N VAL A 64 -10.48 4.28 -12.47
CA VAL A 64 -11.57 4.22 -11.49
C VAL A 64 -11.32 5.28 -10.42
N ALA A 65 -12.14 6.33 -10.40
CA ALA A 65 -11.94 7.48 -9.53
C ALA A 65 -12.00 7.09 -8.04
N THR A 66 -12.97 6.28 -7.64
CA THR A 66 -13.10 5.79 -6.25
C THR A 66 -11.87 5.01 -5.78
N LEU A 67 -11.18 4.27 -6.66
CA LEU A 67 -9.97 3.55 -6.30
C LEU A 67 -8.85 4.51 -5.89
N ASP A 68 -8.65 5.56 -6.70
CA ASP A 68 -7.64 6.58 -6.41
C ASP A 68 -8.05 7.41 -5.18
N ALA A 69 -9.32 7.78 -5.04
CA ALA A 69 -9.81 8.52 -3.87
C ALA A 69 -9.67 7.74 -2.56
N PHE A 70 -10.00 6.43 -2.53
CA PHE A 70 -9.82 5.59 -1.35
C PHE A 70 -8.34 5.49 -0.97
N ARG A 71 -7.47 5.30 -1.96
CA ARG A 71 -6.02 5.30 -1.74
C ARG A 71 -5.50 6.67 -1.26
N GLY A 72 -6.07 7.76 -1.74
CA GLY A 72 -5.79 9.10 -1.23
C GLY A 72 -6.20 9.26 0.23
N LEU A 73 -7.41 8.80 0.58
CA LEU A 73 -7.90 8.80 1.96
C LEU A 73 -6.95 8.03 2.89
N THR A 74 -6.44 6.88 2.47
CA THR A 74 -5.48 6.13 3.29
C THR A 74 -4.17 6.87 3.53
N ILE A 75 -3.69 7.63 2.55
CA ILE A 75 -2.47 8.44 2.69
C ILE A 75 -2.71 9.65 3.59
N VAL A 76 -3.88 10.30 3.46
CA VAL A 76 -4.27 11.42 4.35
C VAL A 76 -4.40 10.93 5.80
N LEU A 77 -5.03 9.78 6.01
CA LEU A 77 -5.14 9.18 7.34
C LEU A 77 -3.77 8.82 7.91
N MET A 78 -2.85 8.31 7.09
CA MET A 78 -1.48 8.02 7.50
C MET A 78 -0.75 9.27 7.99
N ILE A 79 -0.73 10.35 7.18
CA ILE A 79 -0.11 11.64 7.58
C ILE A 79 -0.74 12.12 8.89
N LEU A 80 -2.07 12.08 9.01
CA LEU A 80 -2.77 12.51 10.21
C LEU A 80 -2.32 11.74 11.46
N VAL A 81 -2.16 10.42 11.36
CA VAL A 81 -1.86 9.60 12.55
C VAL A 81 -0.37 9.57 12.88
N ASP A 82 0.50 9.70 11.88
CA ASP A 82 1.95 9.75 12.09
C ASP A 82 2.34 11.08 12.77
N ASP A 83 1.78 12.20 12.31
CA ASP A 83 2.20 13.53 12.77
C ASP A 83 1.31 14.11 13.90
N ALA A 84 0.02 13.74 13.98
CA ALA A 84 -0.88 14.15 15.07
C ALA A 84 -1.19 13.05 16.10
N GLY A 85 -0.67 11.83 15.92
CA GLY A 85 -0.93 10.69 16.81
C GLY A 85 -0.56 10.99 18.26
N GLY A 86 0.64 11.51 18.50
CA GLY A 86 1.13 11.82 19.85
C GLY A 86 0.30 12.86 20.60
N ALA A 87 -0.48 13.69 19.92
CA ALA A 87 -1.34 14.69 20.55
C ALA A 87 -2.64 14.10 21.11
N TYR A 88 -3.14 12.99 20.54
CA TYR A 88 -4.41 12.37 20.93
C TYR A 88 -4.34 10.84 20.87
N ALA A 89 -4.48 10.19 22.02
CA ALA A 89 -4.46 8.72 22.12
C ALA A 89 -5.53 7.98 21.28
N ARG A 90 -6.58 8.67 20.80
CA ARG A 90 -7.58 8.10 19.88
C ARG A 90 -7.13 8.12 18.42
N ILE A 91 -6.21 9.02 18.08
CA ILE A 91 -5.58 9.12 16.77
C ILE A 91 -4.41 8.13 16.72
N ASP A 92 -3.62 8.05 17.79
CA ASP A 92 -2.51 7.12 17.96
C ASP A 92 -2.93 5.64 18.00
N HIS A 93 -1.98 4.72 17.87
CA HIS A 93 -2.15 3.27 17.97
C HIS A 93 -2.62 2.80 19.36
N SER A 94 -3.52 1.81 19.36
CA SER A 94 -3.88 1.08 20.58
C SER A 94 -2.65 0.36 21.16
N PRO A 95 -2.41 0.40 22.49
CA PRO A 95 -1.21 -0.20 23.08
C PRO A 95 -1.09 -1.71 22.85
N TRP A 96 -2.21 -2.44 22.83
CA TRP A 96 -2.22 -3.87 22.54
C TRP A 96 -3.54 -4.34 21.93
N ASN A 97 -4.57 -4.46 22.77
CA ASN A 97 -5.92 -4.81 22.34
C ASN A 97 -6.76 -3.56 22.11
N GLY A 98 -7.63 -3.62 21.11
CA GLY A 98 -8.46 -2.52 20.66
C GLY A 98 -8.15 -2.13 19.22
N CYS A 99 -8.80 -1.06 18.77
CA CYS A 99 -8.56 -0.47 17.45
C CYS A 99 -8.81 1.03 17.57
N THR A 100 -7.83 1.84 17.23
CA THR A 100 -7.91 3.32 17.13
C THR A 100 -7.73 3.76 15.69
N LEU A 101 -7.69 5.07 15.43
CA LEU A 101 -7.66 5.59 14.05
C LEU A 101 -6.42 5.13 13.28
N ALA A 102 -5.22 5.18 13.89
CA ALA A 102 -3.98 4.71 13.28
C ALA A 102 -4.03 3.23 12.87
N ASP A 103 -4.81 2.42 13.58
CA ASP A 103 -4.91 0.98 13.33
C ASP A 103 -5.67 0.65 12.03
N PHE A 104 -6.31 1.62 11.35
CA PHE A 104 -6.99 1.37 10.06
C PHE A 104 -6.10 1.57 8.83
N VAL A 105 -5.00 2.33 8.96
CA VAL A 105 -4.20 2.80 7.81
C VAL A 105 -3.65 1.63 6.99
N MET A 106 -2.91 0.72 7.63
CA MET A 106 -2.24 -0.38 6.94
C MET A 106 -3.21 -1.41 6.33
N PRO A 107 -4.25 -1.90 7.03
CA PRO A 107 -5.24 -2.78 6.43
C PRO A 107 -6.01 -2.16 5.27
N PHE A 108 -6.36 -0.86 5.34
CA PHE A 108 -7.00 -0.18 4.22
C PHE A 108 -6.06 -0.11 3.01
N PHE A 109 -4.77 0.10 3.24
CA PHE A 109 -3.77 0.08 2.18
C PHE A 109 -3.64 -1.30 1.52
N LEU A 110 -3.58 -2.37 2.31
CA LEU A 110 -3.53 -3.74 1.79
C LEU A 110 -4.81 -4.12 1.03
N PHE A 111 -5.97 -3.69 1.54
CA PHE A 111 -7.26 -3.88 0.87
C PHE A 111 -7.26 -3.21 -0.50
N ILE A 112 -6.89 -1.93 -0.61
CA ILE A 112 -6.92 -1.22 -1.89
C ILE A 112 -5.83 -1.71 -2.86
N VAL A 113 -4.68 -2.17 -2.35
CA VAL A 113 -3.67 -2.89 -3.15
C VAL A 113 -4.28 -4.15 -3.74
N GLY A 114 -5.04 -4.92 -2.97
CA GLY A 114 -5.81 -6.07 -3.46
C GLY A 114 -6.75 -5.72 -4.62
N VAL A 115 -7.57 -4.68 -4.45
CA VAL A 115 -8.48 -4.20 -5.52
C VAL A 115 -7.69 -3.82 -6.78
N ALA A 116 -6.55 -3.15 -6.62
CA ALA A 116 -5.69 -2.74 -7.72
C ALA A 116 -5.03 -3.92 -8.44
N ILE A 117 -4.68 -5.02 -7.75
CA ILE A 117 -4.13 -6.24 -8.35
C ILE A 117 -5.12 -6.81 -9.38
N ALA A 118 -6.40 -6.95 -9.01
CA ALA A 118 -7.44 -7.46 -9.92
C ALA A 118 -7.50 -6.65 -11.22
N LEU A 119 -7.50 -5.31 -11.10
CA LEU A 119 -7.58 -4.41 -12.24
C LEU A 119 -6.31 -4.41 -13.10
N ALA A 120 -5.14 -4.50 -12.48
CA ALA A 120 -3.86 -4.49 -13.16
C ALA A 120 -3.62 -5.78 -13.96
N LEU A 121 -3.97 -6.94 -13.38
CA LEU A 121 -3.72 -8.24 -13.99
C LEU A 121 -4.77 -8.65 -15.03
N LYS A 122 -5.96 -8.01 -15.04
CA LYS A 122 -6.96 -8.18 -16.10
C LYS A 122 -6.40 -7.97 -17.52
N ARG A 123 -5.36 -7.13 -17.66
CA ARG A 123 -4.83 -6.69 -18.96
C ARG A 123 -3.54 -7.39 -19.40
N VAL A 124 -3.00 -8.34 -18.61
CA VAL A 124 -1.71 -8.95 -18.93
C VAL A 124 -1.90 -10.28 -19.69
N PRO A 125 -1.48 -10.38 -20.97
CA PRO A 125 -1.83 -11.53 -21.81
C PRO A 125 -0.96 -12.77 -21.55
N LYS A 126 0.27 -12.61 -21.04
CA LYS A 126 1.23 -13.71 -20.83
C LYS A 126 1.64 -13.85 -19.36
N VAL A 127 1.50 -15.06 -18.83
CA VAL A 127 1.84 -15.43 -17.45
C VAL A 127 3.29 -15.06 -17.09
N ASN A 128 4.27 -15.43 -17.92
CA ASN A 128 5.69 -15.17 -17.64
C ASN A 128 6.02 -13.68 -17.53
N VAL A 129 5.40 -12.86 -18.38
CA VAL A 129 5.56 -11.39 -18.36
C VAL A 129 4.92 -10.83 -17.09
N ALA A 130 3.76 -11.35 -16.68
CA ALA A 130 3.10 -10.96 -15.44
C ALA A 130 3.97 -11.28 -14.20
N ILE A 131 4.52 -12.50 -14.12
CA ILE A 131 5.39 -12.93 -13.02
C ILE A 131 6.60 -12.03 -12.94
N ARG A 132 7.35 -11.84 -14.03
CA ARG A 132 8.53 -10.95 -14.04
C ARG A 132 8.19 -9.54 -13.57
N LYS A 133 7.05 -8.98 -14.00
CA LYS A 133 6.62 -7.64 -13.60
C LYS A 133 6.29 -7.56 -12.11
N VAL A 134 5.59 -8.56 -11.58
CA VAL A 134 5.26 -8.66 -10.14
C VAL A 134 6.53 -8.81 -9.33
N THR A 135 7.42 -9.74 -9.69
CA THR A 135 8.69 -9.98 -8.98
C THR A 135 9.57 -8.73 -8.94
N LEU A 136 9.77 -8.05 -10.08
CA LEU A 136 10.57 -6.82 -10.12
C LEU A 136 9.98 -5.71 -9.24
N ARG A 137 8.65 -5.59 -9.20
CA ARG A 137 7.97 -4.63 -8.33
C ARG A 137 8.13 -4.98 -6.86
N THR A 138 7.98 -6.25 -6.50
CA THR A 138 8.23 -6.75 -5.15
C THR A 138 9.65 -6.46 -4.71
N LEU A 139 10.66 -6.74 -5.55
CA LEU A 139 12.06 -6.46 -5.25
C LEU A 139 12.33 -4.97 -5.02
N LYS A 140 11.72 -4.08 -5.81
CA LYS A 140 11.81 -2.64 -5.58
C LYS A 140 11.21 -2.23 -4.23
N LEU A 141 10.03 -2.75 -3.89
CA LEU A 141 9.39 -2.45 -2.61
C LEU A 141 10.22 -2.96 -1.42
N LEU A 142 10.83 -4.15 -1.52
CA LEU A 142 11.73 -4.68 -0.50
C LEU A 142 12.99 -3.81 -0.36
N PHE A 143 13.62 -3.45 -1.48
CA PHE A 143 14.81 -2.60 -1.50
C PHE A 143 14.55 -1.24 -0.84
N TRP A 144 13.50 -0.53 -1.28
CA TRP A 144 13.12 0.75 -0.69
C TRP A 144 12.63 0.60 0.75
N GLY A 145 11.98 -0.52 1.10
CA GLY A 145 11.59 -0.82 2.48
C GLY A 145 12.78 -0.93 3.42
N ILE A 146 13.84 -1.64 3.02
CA ILE A 146 15.05 -1.77 3.84
C ILE A 146 15.73 -0.41 4.01
N ILE A 147 15.82 0.39 2.94
CA ILE A 147 16.42 1.73 3.05
C ILE A 147 15.59 2.63 3.98
N LEU A 148 14.27 2.66 3.82
CA LEU A 148 13.44 3.62 4.56
C LEU A 148 13.16 3.19 6.00
N GLN A 149 13.03 1.88 6.25
CA GLN A 149 12.54 1.33 7.52
C GLN A 149 13.57 0.49 8.26
N GLY A 150 14.68 0.14 7.61
CA GLY A 150 15.78 -0.62 8.21
C GLY A 150 16.67 0.20 9.15
N GLY A 151 16.45 1.50 9.26
CA GLY A 151 17.20 2.39 10.16
C GLY A 151 18.25 3.26 9.48
N TYR A 152 18.24 3.38 8.14
CA TYR A 152 19.16 4.28 7.41
C TYR A 152 18.80 5.77 7.59
N SER A 153 17.51 6.06 7.74
CA SER A 153 16.99 7.37 8.12
C SER A 153 16.57 7.30 9.58
N HIS A 154 17.27 8.01 10.46
CA HIS A 154 16.82 8.21 11.84
C HIS A 154 15.63 9.18 11.87
N ALA A 155 15.00 9.35 13.05
CA ALA A 155 13.82 10.21 13.20
C ALA A 155 14.06 11.61 12.62
N PRO A 156 13.02 12.38 12.22
CA PRO A 156 13.19 13.69 11.56
C PRO A 156 14.00 14.73 12.34
N TYR A 157 14.26 14.46 13.61
CA TYR A 157 15.00 15.31 14.55
C TYR A 157 16.42 14.81 14.86
N ASP A 158 16.81 13.63 14.36
CA ASP A 158 18.15 13.06 14.54
C ASP A 158 18.88 13.06 13.19
N LEU A 159 19.84 13.97 13.04
CA LEU A 159 20.61 14.21 11.80
C LEU A 159 21.74 13.18 11.58
N ALA A 160 21.77 12.09 12.35
CA ALA A 160 22.68 10.98 12.15
C ALA A 160 22.33 10.18 10.87
N TYR A 161 23.37 9.69 10.17
CA TYR A 161 23.23 8.82 8.99
C TYR A 161 24.07 7.55 9.16
N GLY A 162 23.49 6.39 8.89
CA GLY A 162 24.19 5.11 8.95
C GLY A 162 23.23 3.95 9.21
N VAL A 163 23.71 2.71 9.04
CA VAL A 163 22.97 1.50 9.44
C VAL A 163 23.93 0.58 10.15
N ASP A 164 23.71 0.33 11.43
CA ASP A 164 24.35 -0.79 12.10
C ASP A 164 23.65 -2.09 11.66
N MET A 165 24.37 -2.87 10.85
CA MET A 165 23.87 -4.12 10.29
C MET A 165 23.52 -5.17 11.36
N LYS A 166 24.03 -5.03 12.60
CA LYS A 166 23.69 -5.92 13.72
C LYS A 166 22.32 -5.65 14.33
N VAL A 167 21.75 -4.46 14.07
CA VAL A 167 20.45 -4.02 14.61
C VAL A 167 19.48 -3.55 13.54
N ILE A 168 19.82 -3.76 12.26
CA ILE A 168 18.97 -3.39 11.13
C ILE A 168 17.59 -4.04 11.26
N ARG A 169 16.53 -3.27 11.03
CA ARG A 169 15.15 -3.78 11.08
C ARG A 169 14.75 -4.37 9.72
N TRP A 170 14.55 -5.69 9.65
CA TRP A 170 14.23 -6.38 8.40
C TRP A 170 12.76 -6.24 7.97
N CYS A 171 11.86 -6.14 8.94
CA CYS A 171 10.42 -6.10 8.74
C CYS A 171 9.87 -4.67 8.84
N GLY A 172 9.01 -4.30 7.89
CA GLY A 172 8.42 -2.97 7.82
C GLY A 172 7.19 -2.95 6.93
N ILE A 173 6.54 -1.78 6.87
CA ILE A 173 5.28 -1.58 6.13
C ILE A 173 5.47 -1.91 4.64
N LEU A 174 6.56 -1.45 4.02
CA LEU A 174 6.81 -1.71 2.59
C LEU A 174 7.09 -3.19 2.32
N GLN A 175 7.82 -3.84 3.21
CA GLN A 175 8.14 -5.27 3.12
C GLN A 175 6.87 -6.12 3.26
N ARG A 176 6.00 -5.79 4.22
CA ARG A 176 4.69 -6.45 4.36
C ARG A 176 3.85 -6.27 3.09
N ILE A 177 3.73 -5.05 2.58
CA ILE A 177 3.00 -4.77 1.33
C ILE A 177 3.59 -5.60 0.18
N ALA A 178 4.92 -5.69 0.08
CA ALA A 178 5.60 -6.45 -0.96
C ALA A 178 5.27 -7.95 -0.89
N LEU A 179 5.27 -8.53 0.32
CA LEU A 179 4.94 -9.93 0.57
C LEU A 179 3.47 -10.23 0.23
N VAL A 180 2.54 -9.44 0.76
CA VAL A 180 1.10 -9.61 0.47
C VAL A 180 0.83 -9.44 -1.01
N TYR A 181 1.42 -8.42 -1.65
CA TYR A 181 1.31 -8.19 -3.09
C TYR A 181 1.83 -9.39 -3.89
N LEU A 182 3.02 -9.91 -3.55
CA LEU A 182 3.61 -11.05 -4.23
C LEU A 182 2.70 -12.28 -4.16
N ILE A 183 2.26 -12.67 -2.97
CA ILE A 183 1.45 -13.87 -2.77
C ILE A 183 0.11 -13.75 -3.51
N VAL A 184 -0.64 -12.67 -3.28
CA VAL A 184 -1.96 -12.47 -3.89
C VAL A 184 -1.87 -12.34 -5.41
N ALA A 185 -0.87 -11.62 -5.93
CA ALA A 185 -0.67 -11.48 -7.37
C ALA A 185 -0.20 -12.77 -8.04
N LEU A 186 0.67 -13.57 -7.40
CA LEU A 186 1.09 -14.86 -7.94
C LEU A 186 -0.08 -15.83 -8.02
N ILE A 187 -0.92 -15.93 -6.98
CA ILE A 187 -2.13 -16.76 -7.02
C ILE A 187 -3.04 -16.28 -8.17
N GLU A 188 -3.20 -14.97 -8.35
CA GLU A 188 -4.00 -14.41 -9.45
C GLU A 188 -3.45 -14.83 -10.81
N ILE A 189 -2.14 -14.68 -11.02
CA ILE A 189 -1.49 -15.02 -12.27
C ILE A 189 -1.60 -16.52 -12.57
N LEU A 190 -1.22 -17.37 -11.61
CA LEU A 190 -1.16 -18.82 -11.79
C LEU A 190 -2.54 -19.44 -12.02
N THR A 191 -3.60 -18.82 -11.48
CA THR A 191 -4.97 -19.30 -11.61
C THR A 191 -5.70 -18.72 -12.82
N THR A 192 -5.07 -17.82 -13.60
CA THR A 192 -5.69 -17.15 -14.75
C THR A 192 -6.29 -18.13 -15.77
N LYS A 193 -5.59 -19.24 -16.05
CA LYS A 193 -6.06 -20.27 -17.00
C LYS A 193 -7.24 -21.12 -16.47
N LEU A 194 -7.43 -21.14 -15.15
CA LEU A 194 -8.47 -21.93 -14.48
C LEU A 194 -9.77 -21.14 -14.30
N ARG A 195 -9.83 -19.89 -14.78
CA ARG A 195 -10.99 -19.02 -14.59
C ARG A 195 -12.08 -19.34 -15.59
N PRO A 196 -13.36 -19.36 -15.16
CA PRO A 196 -14.47 -19.48 -16.09
C PRO A 196 -14.56 -18.23 -16.96
N THR A 197 -14.80 -18.42 -18.26
CA THR A 197 -14.98 -17.34 -19.25
C THR A 197 -16.33 -16.65 -19.11
N THR A 198 -17.34 -17.35 -18.60
CA THR A 198 -18.68 -16.84 -18.31
C THR A 198 -19.03 -17.07 -16.84
N LEU A 199 -19.58 -16.04 -16.18
CA LEU A 199 -20.09 -16.17 -14.81
C LEU A 199 -21.53 -16.65 -14.85
N THR A 200 -21.85 -17.66 -14.05
CA THR A 200 -23.24 -18.04 -13.80
C THR A 200 -23.92 -16.95 -12.95
N PRO A 201 -25.21 -16.65 -13.18
CA PRO A 201 -25.93 -15.72 -12.33
C PRO A 201 -26.08 -16.32 -10.92
N GLY A 202 -25.69 -15.58 -9.88
CA GLY A 202 -25.83 -16.02 -8.50
C GLY A 202 -25.00 -15.18 -7.53
N HIS A 203 -25.39 -15.16 -6.25
CA HIS A 203 -24.67 -14.40 -5.24
C HIS A 203 -23.25 -14.95 -5.00
N PHE A 204 -23.10 -16.28 -5.06
CA PHE A 204 -21.83 -16.99 -4.86
C PHE A 204 -21.00 -17.18 -6.13
N SER A 205 -21.42 -16.66 -7.28
CA SER A 205 -20.76 -16.94 -8.56
C SER A 205 -19.30 -16.47 -8.60
N ILE A 206 -19.01 -15.32 -8.00
CA ILE A 206 -17.63 -14.82 -7.88
C ILE A 206 -16.80 -15.70 -6.96
N PHE A 207 -17.36 -16.17 -5.85
CA PHE A 207 -16.62 -17.07 -4.94
C PHE A 207 -16.23 -18.37 -5.65
N THR A 208 -17.14 -18.93 -6.44
CA THR A 208 -16.86 -20.13 -7.24
C THR A 208 -15.83 -19.85 -8.35
N ALA A 209 -15.96 -18.73 -9.06
CA ALA A 209 -15.03 -18.36 -10.14
C ALA A 209 -13.61 -18.07 -9.64
N TYR A 210 -13.49 -17.52 -8.44
CA TYR A 210 -12.23 -17.14 -7.80
C TYR A 210 -11.89 -18.00 -6.58
N LYS A 211 -12.33 -19.27 -6.57
CA LYS A 211 -12.12 -20.20 -5.45
C LYS A 211 -10.67 -20.36 -5.05
N TRP A 212 -9.74 -20.28 -5.99
CA TRP A 212 -8.31 -20.42 -5.72
C TRP A 212 -7.72 -19.23 -4.94
N GLN A 213 -8.29 -18.03 -5.11
CA GLN A 213 -7.91 -16.87 -4.29
C GLN A 213 -8.34 -17.07 -2.85
N TRP A 214 -9.59 -17.47 -2.66
CA TRP A 214 -10.12 -17.79 -1.34
C TRP A 214 -9.42 -18.98 -0.70
N LEU A 215 -9.01 -19.99 -1.48
CA LEU A 215 -8.19 -21.09 -0.98
C LEU A 215 -6.84 -20.59 -0.48
N GLY A 216 -6.16 -19.70 -1.21
CA GLY A 216 -4.91 -19.09 -0.76
C GLY A 216 -5.06 -18.31 0.56
N GLY A 217 -6.10 -17.47 0.66
CA GLY A 217 -6.44 -16.78 1.90
C GLY A 217 -6.80 -17.72 3.04
N PHE A 218 -7.51 -18.82 2.76
CA PHE A 218 -7.86 -19.84 3.75
C PHE A 218 -6.63 -20.63 4.23
N VAL A 219 -5.70 -20.96 3.34
CA VAL A 219 -4.42 -21.58 3.73
C VAL A 219 -3.64 -20.65 4.64
N ALA A 220 -3.53 -19.36 4.31
CA ALA A 220 -2.89 -18.37 5.18
C ALA A 220 -3.57 -18.28 6.55
N PHE A 221 -4.90 -18.29 6.59
CA PHE A 221 -5.68 -18.33 7.82
C PHE A 221 -5.38 -19.59 8.67
N VAL A 222 -5.39 -20.78 8.05
CA VAL A 222 -5.14 -22.04 8.76
C VAL A 222 -3.71 -22.07 9.30
N VAL A 223 -2.72 -21.68 8.49
CA VAL A 223 -1.31 -21.61 8.93
C VAL A 223 -1.17 -20.65 10.12
N TYR A 224 -1.79 -19.47 10.04
CA TYR A 224 -1.78 -18.50 11.12
C TYR A 224 -2.43 -19.05 12.40
N MET A 225 -3.64 -19.60 12.30
CA MET A 225 -4.39 -20.11 13.47
C MET A 225 -3.74 -21.32 14.13
N THR A 226 -3.23 -22.26 13.32
CA THR A 226 -2.52 -23.43 13.84
C THR A 226 -1.21 -23.02 14.53
N THR A 227 -0.49 -22.05 13.98
CA THR A 227 0.76 -21.57 14.59
C THR A 227 0.47 -20.79 15.87
N ILE A 228 -0.51 -19.88 15.87
CA ILE A 228 -0.75 -19.00 17.02
C ILE A 228 -1.21 -19.76 18.28
N TYR A 229 -2.05 -20.80 18.10
CA TYR A 229 -2.56 -21.61 19.20
C TYR A 229 -1.74 -22.87 19.46
N GLY A 230 -1.09 -23.41 18.43
CA GLY A 230 -0.33 -24.66 18.52
C GLY A 230 1.10 -24.48 19.03
N LEU A 231 1.75 -23.34 18.80
CA LEU A 231 3.17 -23.17 19.10
C LEU A 231 3.42 -22.93 20.60
N TYR A 232 4.41 -23.63 21.16
CA TYR A 232 4.87 -23.42 22.53
C TYR A 232 5.87 -22.28 22.59
N VAL A 233 5.66 -21.35 23.52
CA VAL A 233 6.53 -20.21 23.74
C VAL A 233 7.32 -20.44 25.04
N PRO A 234 8.63 -20.75 24.95
CA PRO A 234 9.49 -20.86 26.12
C PRO A 234 9.81 -19.50 26.72
N ASP A 235 10.39 -19.53 27.92
CA ASP A 235 10.98 -18.37 28.56
C ASP A 235 12.12 -17.81 27.72
N TRP A 236 12.32 -16.50 27.77
CA TRP A 236 13.29 -15.82 26.93
C TRP A 236 13.88 -14.60 27.62
N ASN A 237 15.02 -14.15 27.12
CA ASN A 237 15.74 -13.00 27.65
C ASN A 237 16.12 -12.02 26.54
N PHE A 238 16.32 -10.76 26.92
CA PHE A 238 16.79 -9.71 26.03
C PHE A 238 17.72 -8.76 26.78
N LEU A 239 18.50 -7.98 26.01
CA LEU A 239 19.41 -6.96 26.52
C LEU A 239 18.86 -5.59 26.15
N GLU A 240 18.73 -4.72 27.15
CA GLU A 240 18.44 -3.30 26.96
C GLU A 240 19.72 -2.51 27.21
N HIS A 241 20.00 -1.56 26.33
CA HIS A 241 21.17 -0.69 26.43
C HIS A 241 20.70 0.68 26.92
N ASP A 242 21.18 1.08 28.09
CA ASP A 242 20.94 2.39 28.67
C ASP A 242 22.30 3.10 28.76
N GLY A 243 22.58 3.93 27.75
CA GLY A 243 23.89 4.52 27.53
C GLY A 243 24.99 3.47 27.41
N ASP A 244 25.93 3.47 28.35
CA ASP A 244 27.09 2.57 28.38
C ASP A 244 26.82 1.27 29.19
N THR A 245 25.62 1.14 29.79
CA THR A 245 25.25 -0.02 30.61
C THR A 245 24.27 -0.93 29.88
N SER A 246 24.51 -2.25 29.93
CA SER A 246 23.59 -3.25 29.40
C SER A 246 22.96 -4.05 30.53
N GLN A 247 21.63 -4.04 30.58
CA GLN A 247 20.86 -4.81 31.56
C GLN A 247 20.15 -5.98 30.89
N ARG A 248 20.21 -7.14 31.52
CA ARG A 248 19.57 -8.37 31.02
C ARG A 248 18.24 -8.58 31.71
N TYR A 249 17.18 -8.66 30.93
CA TYR A 249 15.83 -8.96 31.39
C TYR A 249 15.41 -10.36 30.97
N THR A 250 14.62 -11.02 31.81
CA THR A 250 14.03 -12.33 31.53
C THR A 250 12.52 -12.26 31.61
N VAL A 251 11.85 -12.86 30.64
CA VAL A 251 10.40 -12.96 30.52
C VAL A 251 10.00 -14.41 30.67
N LYS A 252 9.17 -14.69 31.68
CA LYS A 252 8.63 -16.03 31.95
C LYS A 252 7.31 -16.22 31.20
N CYS A 253 7.23 -17.26 30.39
CA CYS A 253 6.10 -17.58 29.53
C CYS A 253 5.61 -19.01 29.75
N GLY A 254 6.44 -20.00 29.39
CA GLY A 254 6.14 -21.42 29.52
C GLY A 254 4.74 -21.89 29.05
N MET A 255 4.19 -21.33 27.97
CA MET A 255 2.76 -21.49 27.63
C MET A 255 2.47 -21.65 26.13
N ARG A 256 1.22 -22.03 25.77
CA ARG A 256 0.69 -22.12 24.40
C ARG A 256 -0.55 -21.23 24.25
N GLY A 257 -0.80 -20.74 23.04
CA GLY A 257 -2.06 -20.05 22.69
C GLY A 257 -2.34 -18.73 23.40
N HIS A 258 -1.34 -18.13 24.02
CA HIS A 258 -1.49 -16.85 24.70
C HIS A 258 -1.42 -15.69 23.71
N LEU A 259 -2.38 -14.76 23.77
CA LEU A 259 -2.45 -13.58 22.89
C LEU A 259 -1.98 -12.29 23.58
N GLY A 260 -1.39 -12.41 24.76
CA GLY A 260 -0.81 -11.26 25.47
C GLY A 260 0.52 -10.79 24.87
N PRO A 261 1.02 -9.63 25.32
CA PRO A 261 2.19 -8.96 24.76
C PRO A 261 3.45 -9.83 24.79
N ALA A 262 3.80 -10.37 25.95
CA ALA A 262 5.13 -10.96 26.17
C ALA A 262 5.34 -12.38 25.62
N CYS A 263 4.26 -13.17 25.55
CA CYS A 263 4.33 -14.64 25.47
C CYS A 263 3.51 -15.21 24.31
N ASN A 264 3.27 -14.41 23.27
CA ASN A 264 2.54 -14.86 22.09
C ASN A 264 3.46 -15.53 21.06
N ALA A 265 2.86 -16.39 20.23
CA ALA A 265 3.55 -17.13 19.19
C ALA A 265 4.07 -16.23 18.05
N VAL A 266 3.39 -15.10 17.75
CA VAL A 266 3.81 -14.16 16.70
C VAL A 266 5.20 -13.61 17.02
N GLY A 267 5.37 -13.00 18.20
CA GLY A 267 6.65 -12.50 18.65
C GLY A 267 7.69 -13.62 18.86
N TYR A 268 7.28 -14.85 19.18
CA TYR A 268 8.22 -15.97 19.23
C TYR A 268 8.79 -16.34 17.86
N VAL A 269 7.93 -16.46 16.84
CA VAL A 269 8.38 -16.73 15.47
C VAL A 269 9.35 -15.65 15.00
N ASP A 270 9.03 -14.37 15.23
CA ASP A 270 9.90 -13.28 14.79
C ASP A 270 11.26 -13.28 15.51
N ARG A 271 11.28 -13.61 16.80
CA ARG A 271 12.54 -13.79 17.57
C ARG A 271 13.41 -14.92 17.02
N GLN A 272 12.81 -16.01 16.54
CA GLN A 272 13.55 -17.15 15.97
C GLN A 272 14.01 -16.90 14.54
N VAL A 273 13.19 -16.23 13.72
CA VAL A 273 13.48 -16.01 12.30
C VAL A 273 14.46 -14.85 12.11
N TRP A 274 14.23 -13.73 12.81
CA TRP A 274 15.00 -12.51 12.60
C TRP A 274 16.06 -12.30 13.67
N GLY A 275 15.85 -12.80 14.89
CA GLY A 275 16.68 -12.51 16.04
C GLY A 275 16.23 -11.25 16.79
N ILE A 276 16.49 -11.21 18.09
CA ILE A 276 15.97 -10.17 19.01
C ILE A 276 16.49 -8.76 18.64
N ASN A 277 17.74 -8.65 18.17
CA ASN A 277 18.37 -7.37 17.85
C ASN A 277 17.76 -6.67 16.63
N HIS A 278 17.01 -7.41 15.80
CA HIS A 278 16.40 -6.91 14.57
C HIS A 278 14.92 -6.58 14.73
N LEU A 279 14.39 -6.69 15.95
CA LEU A 279 13.02 -6.36 16.29
C LEU A 279 12.88 -4.85 16.57
N TYR A 280 11.65 -4.36 16.45
CA TYR A 280 11.36 -2.98 16.78
C TYR A 280 11.44 -2.72 18.30
N ASN A 281 12.28 -1.76 18.70
CA ASN A 281 12.64 -1.50 20.09
C ASN A 281 11.70 -0.56 20.85
N GLN A 282 10.75 0.09 20.17
CA GLN A 282 9.79 1.03 20.80
C GLN A 282 8.35 0.54 20.68
N PRO A 283 8.01 -0.63 21.24
CA PRO A 283 6.69 -1.22 21.10
C PRO A 283 5.62 -0.36 21.77
N VAL A 284 4.48 -0.23 21.08
CA VAL A 284 3.34 0.60 21.52
C VAL A 284 2.78 0.15 22.88
N TRP A 285 2.97 -1.12 23.24
CA TRP A 285 2.53 -1.68 24.53
C TRP A 285 3.22 -1.06 25.75
N ALA A 286 4.31 -0.31 25.56
CA ALA A 286 5.03 0.35 26.65
C ALA A 286 4.16 1.41 27.32
N ARG A 287 3.14 1.90 26.60
CA ARG A 287 2.12 2.84 27.07
C ARG A 287 0.93 2.16 27.74
N SER A 288 0.95 0.84 27.92
CA SER A 288 -0.15 0.12 28.55
C SER A 288 -0.23 0.44 30.05
N LYS A 289 -1.42 0.27 30.65
CA LYS A 289 -1.65 0.45 32.11
C LYS A 289 -0.72 -0.38 32.99
N ALA A 290 -0.24 -1.51 32.47
CA ALA A 290 0.69 -2.39 33.17
C ALA A 290 2.11 -1.81 33.24
N CYS A 291 2.46 -0.92 32.30
CA CYS A 291 3.81 -0.41 32.14
C CYS A 291 3.99 1.01 32.68
N THR A 292 3.00 1.89 32.51
CA THR A 292 3.11 3.31 32.93
C THR A 292 1.84 3.83 33.62
N LEU A 293 2.00 4.76 34.55
CA LEU A 293 0.88 5.51 35.16
C LEU A 293 0.34 6.60 34.24
N SER A 294 1.11 7.01 33.23
CA SER A 294 0.69 8.04 32.26
C SER A 294 -0.28 7.52 31.20
N TYR A 295 -0.72 6.26 31.29
CA TYR A 295 -1.68 5.67 30.35
C TYR A 295 -2.88 6.61 30.10
N PRO A 296 -3.29 6.84 28.84
CA PRO A 296 -2.84 6.19 27.61
C PRO A 296 -1.61 6.84 26.93
N GLU A 297 -1.02 7.85 27.55
CA GLU A 297 0.12 8.61 27.01
C GLU A 297 1.45 7.91 27.35
N THR A 298 2.51 8.30 26.64
CA THR A 298 3.88 7.88 26.97
C THR A 298 4.31 8.48 28.30
N GLY A 299 4.98 7.70 29.12
CA GLY A 299 5.52 8.15 30.39
C GLY A 299 6.58 7.18 30.92
N PRO A 300 7.20 7.50 32.05
CA PRO A 300 8.16 6.61 32.67
C PRO A 300 7.51 5.28 33.04
N PHE A 301 8.32 4.22 33.04
CA PHE A 301 7.88 2.93 33.54
C PHE A 301 7.62 2.98 35.04
N ARG A 302 6.62 2.22 35.50
CA ARG A 302 6.36 2.02 36.92
C ARG A 302 7.50 1.24 37.57
N ASP A 303 7.71 1.46 38.87
CA ASP A 303 8.69 0.70 39.64
C ASP A 303 8.33 -0.81 39.71
N ASP A 304 7.03 -1.12 39.67
CA ASP A 304 6.48 -2.48 39.64
C ASP A 304 6.17 -3.00 38.23
N ALA A 305 6.65 -2.30 37.18
CA ALA A 305 6.36 -2.68 35.80
C ALA A 305 6.93 -4.07 35.46
N PRO A 306 6.14 -4.95 34.80
CA PRO A 306 6.64 -6.22 34.32
C PRO A 306 7.83 -6.07 33.37
N THR A 307 8.78 -7.00 33.43
CA THR A 307 10.00 -6.97 32.60
C THR A 307 9.72 -6.92 31.09
N TRP A 308 8.58 -7.46 30.64
CA TRP A 308 8.19 -7.45 29.24
C TRP A 308 7.80 -6.06 28.71
N CYS A 309 7.56 -5.07 29.58
CA CYS A 309 7.25 -3.69 29.16
C CYS A 309 8.37 -3.05 28.33
N ARG A 310 9.62 -3.49 28.55
CA ARG A 310 10.82 -3.04 27.83
C ARG A 310 11.22 -3.94 26.67
N ALA A 311 10.50 -5.05 26.49
CA ALA A 311 10.88 -6.08 25.53
C ALA A 311 10.57 -5.63 24.10
N PRO A 312 11.47 -5.85 23.12
CA PRO A 312 11.21 -5.48 21.74
C PRO A 312 10.15 -6.38 21.11
N PHE A 313 9.41 -5.86 20.14
CA PHE A 313 8.34 -6.59 19.45
C PHE A 313 8.16 -6.09 18.03
N GLU A 314 8.08 -7.00 17.06
CA GLU A 314 7.93 -6.64 15.66
C GLU A 314 6.45 -6.73 15.19
N PRO A 315 5.72 -5.59 15.06
CA PRO A 315 4.36 -5.59 14.52
C PRO A 315 4.29 -6.15 13.11
N GLU A 316 5.31 -5.87 12.30
CA GLU A 316 5.35 -6.09 10.86
C GLU A 316 6.02 -7.42 10.48
N GLY A 317 6.10 -8.34 11.45
CA GLY A 317 6.82 -9.60 11.37
C GLY A 317 6.24 -10.62 10.40
N LEU A 318 6.84 -11.82 10.39
CA LEU A 318 6.53 -12.85 9.40
C LEU A 318 5.11 -13.41 9.61
N LEU A 319 4.78 -13.82 10.83
CA LEU A 319 3.50 -14.47 11.10
C LEU A 319 2.32 -13.49 10.98
N SER A 320 2.49 -12.25 11.42
CA SER A 320 1.49 -11.19 11.22
C SER A 320 1.33 -10.85 9.74
N SER A 321 2.42 -10.87 8.94
CA SER A 321 2.37 -10.70 7.48
C SER A 321 1.64 -11.82 6.76
N ILE A 322 1.71 -13.07 7.24
CA ILE A 322 0.91 -14.19 6.73
C ILE A 322 -0.59 -13.91 6.93
N SER A 323 -1.00 -13.45 8.12
CA SER A 323 -2.38 -13.04 8.38
C SER A 323 -2.82 -11.88 7.46
N ALA A 324 -1.92 -10.94 7.17
CA ALA A 324 -2.17 -9.81 6.27
C ALA A 324 -2.47 -10.18 4.81
N VAL A 325 -2.10 -11.39 4.36
CA VAL A 325 -2.52 -11.93 3.05
C VAL A 325 -4.05 -11.97 2.94
N MET A 326 -4.75 -12.19 4.04
CA MET A 326 -6.21 -12.23 4.06
C MET A 326 -6.83 -10.87 3.68
N SER A 327 -6.29 -9.76 4.17
CA SER A 327 -6.77 -8.41 3.81
C SER A 327 -6.57 -8.12 2.32
N GLY A 328 -5.43 -8.53 1.75
CA GLY A 328 -5.17 -8.45 0.31
C GLY A 328 -6.12 -9.33 -0.51
N THR A 329 -6.46 -10.52 -0.01
CA THR A 329 -7.41 -11.46 -0.63
C THR A 329 -8.84 -10.93 -0.62
N ILE A 330 -9.27 -10.29 0.47
CA ILE A 330 -10.58 -9.62 0.53
C ILE A 330 -10.60 -8.43 -0.45
N GLY A 331 -9.51 -7.66 -0.52
CA GLY A 331 -9.36 -6.58 -1.49
C GLY A 331 -9.46 -7.04 -2.95
N ILE A 332 -8.77 -8.13 -3.33
CA ILE A 332 -8.82 -8.62 -4.71
C ILE A 332 -10.24 -9.05 -5.11
N HIS A 333 -11.01 -9.62 -4.17
CA HIS A 333 -12.41 -9.95 -4.38
C HIS A 333 -13.25 -8.72 -4.74
N TYR A 334 -13.06 -7.59 -4.04
CA TYR A 334 -13.74 -6.34 -4.38
C TYR A 334 -13.38 -5.84 -5.78
N GLY A 335 -12.13 -6.00 -6.19
CA GLY A 335 -11.68 -5.71 -7.55
C GLY A 335 -12.32 -6.62 -8.61
N HIS A 336 -12.51 -7.91 -8.32
CA HIS A 336 -13.20 -8.83 -9.23
C HIS A 336 -14.69 -8.49 -9.39
N VAL A 337 -15.37 -8.10 -8.31
CA VAL A 337 -16.75 -7.58 -8.36
C VAL A 337 -16.84 -6.38 -9.31
N LEU A 338 -15.89 -5.45 -9.23
CA LEU A 338 -15.84 -4.27 -10.10
C LEU A 338 -15.65 -4.63 -11.59
N ILE A 339 -14.88 -5.68 -11.87
CA ILE A 339 -14.56 -6.12 -13.24
C ILE A 339 -15.75 -6.79 -13.92
N HIS A 340 -16.50 -7.61 -13.18
CA HIS A 340 -17.50 -8.51 -13.73
C HIS A 340 -18.91 -7.95 -13.71
N PHE A 341 -19.33 -7.34 -12.60
CA PHE A 341 -20.64 -6.72 -12.52
C PHE A 341 -20.58 -5.35 -13.17
N LYS A 342 -21.49 -5.05 -14.11
CA LYS A 342 -21.58 -3.73 -14.75
C LYS A 342 -22.50 -2.78 -13.98
N GLY A 343 -23.55 -3.31 -13.33
CA GLY A 343 -24.53 -2.52 -12.58
C GLY A 343 -24.00 -2.04 -11.23
N HIS A 344 -24.27 -0.77 -10.89
CA HIS A 344 -23.87 -0.19 -9.60
C HIS A 344 -24.53 -0.90 -8.41
N GLY A 345 -25.82 -1.23 -8.52
CA GLY A 345 -26.57 -1.91 -7.44
C GLY A 345 -26.05 -3.31 -7.13
N GLU A 346 -25.68 -4.09 -8.15
CA GLU A 346 -25.12 -5.44 -7.97
C GLU A 346 -23.76 -5.40 -7.28
N ARG A 347 -22.89 -4.45 -7.67
CA ARG A 347 -21.59 -4.22 -7.02
C ARG A 347 -21.77 -3.90 -5.55
N LEU A 348 -22.63 -2.93 -5.25
CA LEU A 348 -22.91 -2.49 -3.87
C LEU A 348 -23.51 -3.60 -3.03
N LYS A 349 -24.43 -4.40 -3.58
CA LYS A 349 -25.02 -5.54 -2.86
C LYS A 349 -23.95 -6.55 -2.43
N GLN A 350 -23.01 -6.88 -3.32
CA GLN A 350 -21.90 -7.80 -3.01
C GLN A 350 -20.96 -7.22 -1.96
N TRP A 351 -20.51 -5.97 -2.17
CA TRP A 351 -19.58 -5.30 -1.27
C TRP A 351 -20.14 -5.03 0.12
N ILE A 352 -21.37 -4.55 0.23
CA ILE A 352 -21.99 -4.25 1.52
C ILE A 352 -22.29 -5.56 2.26
N SER A 353 -22.75 -6.61 1.56
CA SER A 353 -23.02 -7.91 2.18
C SER A 353 -21.77 -8.54 2.79
N ILE A 354 -20.65 -8.54 2.05
CA ILE A 354 -19.37 -9.07 2.55
C ILE A 354 -18.81 -8.18 3.66
N GLY A 355 -18.82 -6.85 3.46
CA GLY A 355 -18.31 -5.91 4.45
C GLY A 355 -19.05 -6.03 5.79
N PHE A 356 -20.38 -6.11 5.75
CA PHE A 356 -21.21 -6.31 6.94
C PHE A 356 -20.99 -7.68 7.59
N GLY A 357 -20.92 -8.76 6.80
CA GLY A 357 -20.65 -10.10 7.31
C GLY A 357 -19.31 -10.20 8.05
N LEU A 358 -18.26 -9.57 7.52
CA LEU A 358 -16.95 -9.50 8.19
C LEU A 358 -16.99 -8.71 9.49
N LEU A 359 -17.71 -7.57 9.53
CA LEU A 359 -17.90 -6.80 10.77
C LEU A 359 -18.63 -7.63 11.84
N VAL A 360 -19.69 -8.35 11.47
CA VAL A 360 -20.42 -9.23 12.41
C VAL A 360 -19.50 -10.31 12.97
N ILE A 361 -18.72 -10.99 12.12
CA ILE A 361 -17.74 -12.00 12.57
C ILE A 361 -16.72 -11.38 13.53
N ALA A 362 -16.20 -10.20 13.21
CA ALA A 362 -15.23 -9.52 14.06
C ALA A 362 -15.79 -9.17 15.44
N PHE A 363 -17.02 -8.63 15.49
CA PHE A 363 -17.68 -8.31 16.75
C PHE A 363 -17.95 -9.56 17.58
N ILE A 364 -18.43 -10.65 16.96
CA ILE A 364 -18.65 -11.93 17.65
C ILE A 364 -17.34 -12.41 18.26
N LEU A 365 -16.24 -12.45 17.48
CA LEU A 365 -14.94 -12.93 17.97
C LEU A 365 -14.37 -12.06 19.09
N HIS A 366 -14.55 -10.75 19.02
CA HIS A 366 -14.05 -9.82 20.01
C HIS A 366 -14.83 -9.87 21.32
N PHE A 367 -16.17 -9.83 21.25
CA PHE A 367 -17.04 -9.79 22.44
C PHE A 367 -17.26 -11.16 23.08
N SER A 368 -16.96 -12.26 22.38
CA SER A 368 -16.90 -13.60 22.98
C SER A 368 -15.55 -13.88 23.66
N ASP A 369 -14.63 -12.91 23.69
CA ASP A 369 -13.25 -13.05 24.17
C ASP A 369 -12.44 -14.17 23.48
N ALA A 370 -12.93 -14.70 22.36
CA ALA A 370 -12.26 -15.75 21.60
C ALA A 370 -10.99 -15.23 20.92
N ILE A 371 -11.08 -14.08 20.22
CA ILE A 371 -9.94 -13.44 19.56
C ILE A 371 -10.09 -11.90 19.68
N PRO A 372 -9.28 -11.22 20.50
CA PRO A 372 -9.36 -9.77 20.63
C PRO A 372 -8.93 -9.06 19.34
N LEU A 373 -9.51 -7.88 19.09
CA LEU A 373 -9.01 -6.97 18.07
C LEU A 373 -7.59 -6.55 18.46
N ASN A 374 -6.59 -6.93 17.67
CA ASN A 374 -5.20 -6.65 17.97
C ASN A 374 -4.41 -6.44 16.67
N LYS A 375 -3.94 -5.20 16.49
CA LYS A 375 -3.15 -4.77 15.32
C LYS A 375 -1.76 -5.39 15.30
N GLN A 376 -1.11 -5.49 16.46
CA GLN A 376 0.26 -5.98 16.62
C GLN A 376 0.39 -7.46 16.21
N LEU A 377 -0.60 -8.28 16.58
CA LEU A 377 -0.70 -9.68 16.15
C LEU A 377 -1.24 -9.82 14.72
N TYR A 378 -1.86 -8.76 14.18
CA TYR A 378 -2.72 -8.83 12.99
C TYR A 378 -3.77 -9.94 13.14
N SER A 379 -4.50 -9.89 14.26
CA SER A 379 -5.44 -10.95 14.65
C SER A 379 -6.56 -11.11 13.62
N PHE A 380 -7.14 -12.31 13.51
CA PHE A 380 -8.19 -12.56 12.52
C PHE A 380 -9.45 -11.71 12.76
N SER A 381 -9.83 -11.45 14.02
CA SER A 381 -10.91 -10.53 14.32
C SER A 381 -10.57 -9.12 13.83
N TYR A 382 -9.31 -8.66 13.98
CA TYR A 382 -8.84 -7.40 13.43
C TYR A 382 -8.85 -7.36 11.89
N VAL A 383 -8.46 -8.45 11.22
CA VAL A 383 -8.59 -8.59 9.75
C VAL A 383 -10.04 -8.41 9.31
N CYS A 384 -10.97 -9.14 9.93
CA CYS A 384 -12.39 -9.06 9.62
C CYS A 384 -12.95 -7.66 9.89
N PHE A 385 -12.59 -7.06 11.01
CA PHE A 385 -13.07 -5.73 11.39
C PHE A 385 -12.62 -4.67 10.38
N THR A 386 -11.32 -4.63 10.10
CA THR A 386 -10.71 -3.60 9.24
C THR A 386 -11.03 -3.80 7.77
N ALA A 387 -11.09 -5.04 7.28
CA ALA A 387 -11.53 -5.32 5.91
C ALA A 387 -13.03 -5.04 5.71
N GLY A 388 -13.86 -5.33 6.73
CA GLY A 388 -15.27 -4.96 6.73
C GLY A 388 -15.46 -3.44 6.67
N ALA A 389 -14.76 -2.70 7.55
CA ALA A 389 -14.75 -1.24 7.54
C ALA A 389 -14.25 -0.66 6.21
N ALA A 390 -13.16 -1.20 5.66
CA ALA A 390 -12.63 -0.80 4.35
C ALA A 390 -13.69 -0.99 3.25
N GLY A 391 -14.40 -2.12 3.26
CA GLY A 391 -15.47 -2.43 2.32
C GLY A 391 -16.65 -1.45 2.40
N ILE A 392 -17.06 -1.06 3.60
CA ILE A 392 -18.12 -0.06 3.81
C ILE A 392 -17.67 1.33 3.37
N VAL A 393 -16.47 1.77 3.77
CA VAL A 393 -15.91 3.08 3.35
C VAL A 393 -15.74 3.13 1.83
N PHE A 394 -15.22 2.07 1.23
CA PHE A 394 -15.08 1.96 -0.23
C PHE A 394 -16.43 2.04 -0.93
N SER A 395 -17.46 1.36 -0.42
CA SER A 395 -18.82 1.43 -0.95
C SER A 395 -19.43 2.83 -0.82
N GLY A 396 -19.19 3.52 0.30
CA GLY A 396 -19.61 4.91 0.50
C GLY A 396 -18.95 5.86 -0.50
N LEU A 397 -17.63 5.81 -0.64
CA LEU A 397 -16.91 6.61 -1.63
C LEU A 397 -17.34 6.27 -3.07
N TYR A 398 -17.67 5.01 -3.35
CA TYR A 398 -18.20 4.59 -4.65
C TYR A 398 -19.56 5.23 -4.96
N ILE A 399 -20.47 5.25 -3.99
CA ILE A 399 -21.77 5.91 -4.14
C ILE A 399 -21.58 7.40 -4.40
N LEU A 400 -20.74 8.08 -3.61
CA LEU A 400 -20.54 9.53 -3.72
C LEU A 400 -19.89 9.93 -5.07
N ILE A 401 -18.85 9.21 -5.50
CA ILE A 401 -18.04 9.58 -6.65
C ILE A 401 -18.58 9.00 -7.96
N ASP A 402 -18.82 7.68 -8.00
CA ASP A 402 -19.13 6.97 -9.24
C ASP A 402 -20.64 6.83 -9.50
N VAL A 403 -21.50 6.89 -8.47
CA VAL A 403 -22.98 6.81 -8.63
C VAL A 403 -23.63 8.19 -8.65
N LEU A 404 -23.37 9.01 -7.64
CA LEU A 404 -23.94 10.38 -7.51
C LEU A 404 -23.17 11.42 -8.32
N GLY A 405 -21.97 11.08 -8.84
CA GLY A 405 -21.17 11.96 -9.68
C GLY A 405 -20.54 13.15 -8.95
N MET A 406 -20.50 13.16 -7.61
CA MET A 406 -19.93 14.24 -6.80
C MET A 406 -18.40 14.21 -6.80
N ARG A 407 -17.78 14.27 -7.97
CA ARG A 407 -16.32 14.07 -8.11
C ARG A 407 -15.48 15.24 -7.59
N ILE A 408 -15.96 16.47 -7.82
CA ILE A 408 -15.22 17.72 -7.53
C ILE A 408 -14.66 17.78 -6.09
N PRO A 409 -15.45 17.53 -5.01
CA PRO A 409 -14.92 17.59 -3.65
C PRO A 409 -13.89 16.50 -3.32
N PHE A 410 -13.80 15.43 -4.10
CA PHE A 410 -12.86 14.33 -3.88
C PHE A 410 -11.65 14.36 -4.83
N LEU A 411 -11.53 15.37 -5.70
CA LEU A 411 -10.42 15.45 -6.66
C LEU A 411 -9.05 15.52 -5.97
N TRP A 412 -8.93 16.24 -4.87
CA TRP A 412 -7.68 16.32 -4.11
C TRP A 412 -7.28 14.96 -3.53
N LEU A 413 -8.24 14.14 -3.06
CA LEU A 413 -8.00 12.76 -2.66
C LEU A 413 -7.59 11.89 -3.86
N GLU A 414 -8.23 12.05 -5.03
CA GLU A 414 -7.80 11.34 -6.23
C GLU A 414 -6.34 11.69 -6.58
N TRP A 415 -5.95 12.96 -6.53
CA TRP A 415 -4.58 13.40 -6.83
C TRP A 415 -3.55 12.82 -5.87
N ILE A 416 -3.82 12.91 -4.55
CA ILE A 416 -2.99 12.28 -3.52
C ILE A 416 -2.87 10.79 -3.79
N GLY A 417 -4.00 10.12 -4.03
CA GLY A 417 -4.02 8.70 -4.33
C GLY A 417 -3.18 8.34 -5.55
N MET A 418 -3.30 9.09 -6.64
CA MET A 418 -2.51 8.88 -7.86
C MET A 418 -1.00 8.95 -7.63
N ASN A 419 -0.55 9.72 -6.65
CA ASN A 419 0.85 9.91 -6.24
C ASN A 419 1.19 9.30 -4.86
N ALA A 420 0.38 8.34 -4.38
CA ALA A 420 0.46 7.81 -3.02
C ALA A 420 1.86 7.33 -2.59
N MET A 421 2.62 6.69 -3.49
CA MET A 421 3.97 6.20 -3.16
C MET A 421 4.97 7.34 -2.93
N LEU A 422 4.85 8.44 -3.67
CA LEU A 422 5.70 9.62 -3.44
C LEU A 422 5.44 10.22 -2.08
N ILE A 423 4.16 10.42 -1.76
CA ILE A 423 3.74 11.04 -0.52
C ILE A 423 4.08 10.13 0.67
N PHE A 424 3.96 8.81 0.51
CA PHE A 424 4.44 7.84 1.50
C PHE A 424 5.93 8.00 1.79
N VAL A 425 6.77 7.96 0.75
CA VAL A 425 8.23 8.00 0.93
C VAL A 425 8.68 9.38 1.42
N MET A 426 8.14 10.47 0.88
CA MET A 426 8.59 11.81 1.21
C MET A 426 7.97 12.36 2.50
N GLY A 427 6.68 12.12 2.72
CA GLY A 427 5.93 12.58 3.89
C GLY A 427 6.10 11.62 5.06
N ALA A 428 5.46 10.46 5.00
CA ALA A 428 5.36 9.55 6.14
C ALA A 428 6.68 8.88 6.58
N GLN A 429 7.68 8.78 5.69
CA GLN A 429 9.02 8.33 6.12
C GLN A 429 9.91 9.51 6.58
N GLY A 430 9.35 10.71 6.71
CA GLY A 430 10.03 11.85 7.28
C GLY A 430 11.13 12.47 6.42
N ILE A 431 11.36 12.01 5.17
CA ILE A 431 12.45 12.52 4.32
C ILE A 431 12.29 14.02 4.05
N PHE A 432 11.08 14.45 3.71
CA PHE A 432 10.82 15.86 3.45
C PHE A 432 10.92 16.70 4.73
N ALA A 433 10.36 16.20 5.83
CA ALA A 433 10.44 16.87 7.12
C ALA A 433 11.89 17.01 7.60
N GLY A 434 12.68 15.93 7.55
CA GLY A 434 14.11 15.96 7.89
C GLY A 434 14.92 16.88 6.98
N PHE A 435 14.63 16.92 5.67
CA PHE A 435 15.26 17.87 4.76
C PHE A 435 14.97 19.32 5.13
N ILE A 436 13.74 19.67 5.49
CA ILE A 436 13.37 21.04 5.89
C ILE A 436 13.92 21.37 7.29
N ASN A 437 13.80 20.46 8.26
CA ASN A 437 14.27 20.65 9.63
C ASN A 437 15.79 20.75 9.72
N GLY A 438 16.53 20.15 8.77
CA GLY A 438 17.98 20.28 8.67
C GLY A 438 18.48 21.71 8.45
N TRP A 439 17.60 22.65 8.06
CA TRP A 439 17.93 24.07 7.95
C TRP A 439 17.52 24.79 9.24
N TYR A 440 18.45 24.87 10.19
CA TYR A 440 18.23 25.50 11.49
C TYR A 440 19.25 26.61 11.81
N PHE A 441 18.87 27.54 12.68
CA PHE A 441 19.73 28.66 13.08
C PHE A 441 20.32 28.45 14.47
N LYS A 442 21.63 28.16 14.53
CA LYS A 442 22.42 27.85 15.74
C LYS A 442 22.04 26.53 16.44
N ASN A 443 20.76 26.31 16.72
CA ASN A 443 20.23 25.15 17.43
C ASN A 443 19.15 24.45 16.59
N GLU A 444 19.03 23.13 16.70
CA GLU A 444 18.08 22.30 15.95
C GLU A 444 16.61 22.70 16.19
N ASP A 445 16.31 23.22 17.39
CA ASP A 445 14.98 23.75 17.74
C ASP A 445 14.62 25.03 16.99
N ASN A 446 15.60 25.76 16.45
CA ASN A 446 15.38 27.02 15.72
C ASN A 446 15.29 26.76 14.20
N ASN A 447 14.42 25.84 13.81
CA ASN A 447 14.11 25.56 12.40
C ASN A 447 12.78 26.20 11.99
N LEU A 448 12.56 26.29 10.66
CA LEU A 448 11.35 26.92 10.10
C LEU A 448 10.06 26.23 10.54
N VAL A 449 10.06 24.90 10.62
CA VAL A 449 8.87 24.11 10.99
C VAL A 449 8.47 24.39 12.43
N ASN A 450 9.43 24.36 13.35
CA ASN A 450 9.19 24.64 14.76
C ASN A 450 8.71 26.10 14.95
N TRP A 451 9.31 27.04 14.21
CA TRP A 451 8.85 28.43 14.23
C TRP A 451 7.39 28.57 13.80
N ILE A 452 6.99 27.93 12.69
CA ILE A 452 5.61 27.94 12.20
C ILE A 452 4.68 27.29 13.23
N GLN A 453 5.03 26.11 13.75
CA GLN A 453 4.22 25.40 14.74
C GLN A 453 3.97 26.26 15.98
N HIS A 454 5.02 26.86 16.56
CA HIS A 454 4.88 27.71 17.74
C HIS A 454 4.07 28.98 17.47
N HIS A 455 4.47 29.80 16.49
CA HIS A 455 3.91 31.13 16.33
C HIS A 455 2.56 31.15 15.60
N VAL A 456 2.34 30.23 14.66
CA VAL A 456 1.12 30.21 13.83
C VAL A 456 0.04 29.31 14.45
N PHE A 457 0.44 28.21 15.11
CA PHE A 457 -0.51 27.22 15.61
C PHE A 457 -0.58 27.16 17.13
N PHE A 458 0.54 27.11 17.86
CA PHE A 458 0.49 26.93 19.32
C PHE A 458 0.07 28.21 20.04
N ASP A 459 0.65 29.36 19.69
CA ASP A 459 0.39 30.65 20.33
C ASP A 459 -1.02 31.19 20.02
N VAL A 460 -1.47 31.02 18.77
CA VAL A 460 -2.79 31.45 18.32
C VAL A 460 -3.90 30.68 19.05
N TRP A 461 -3.75 29.37 19.18
CA TRP A 461 -4.77 28.49 19.75
C TRP A 461 -4.57 28.20 21.25
N LYS A 462 -3.46 28.67 21.84
CA LYS A 462 -3.07 28.48 23.26
C LYS A 462 -3.14 27.02 23.72
N SER A 463 -2.88 26.08 22.82
CA SER A 463 -2.95 24.65 23.07
C SER A 463 -2.05 23.88 22.10
N GLN A 464 -1.06 23.18 22.64
CA GLN A 464 -0.13 22.38 21.84
C GLN A 464 -0.85 21.23 21.11
N ARG A 465 -1.82 20.57 21.77
CA ARG A 465 -2.57 19.46 21.17
C ARG A 465 -3.41 19.92 19.97
N LEU A 466 -4.18 21.00 20.16
CA LEU A 466 -5.01 21.56 19.09
C LEU A 466 -4.15 22.15 17.97
N GLY A 467 -3.09 22.88 18.32
CA GLY A 467 -2.19 23.46 17.34
C GLY A 467 -1.47 22.40 16.51
N THR A 468 -1.07 21.26 17.09
CA THR A 468 -0.48 20.14 16.35
C THR A 468 -1.48 19.57 15.34
N LEU A 469 -2.72 19.32 15.76
CA LEU A 469 -3.77 18.82 14.88
C LEU A 469 -4.06 19.78 13.72
N LEU A 470 -4.14 21.08 14.00
CA LEU A 470 -4.39 22.10 12.98
C LEU A 470 -3.20 22.26 12.03
N TYR A 471 -1.97 22.15 12.53
CA TYR A 471 -0.77 22.15 11.69
C TYR A 471 -0.81 21.00 10.67
N VAL A 472 -1.08 19.78 11.13
CA VAL A 472 -1.14 18.60 10.24
C VAL A 472 -2.26 18.72 9.20
N ILE A 473 -3.45 19.20 9.61
CA ILE A 473 -4.59 19.36 8.69
C ILE A 473 -4.35 20.48 7.68
N PHE A 474 -3.96 21.67 8.14
CA PHE A 474 -3.94 22.86 7.30
C PHE A 474 -2.61 23.09 6.60
N ALA A 475 -1.48 22.75 7.22
CA ALA A 475 -0.17 22.87 6.60
C ALA A 475 0.17 21.61 5.80
N GLU A 476 0.25 20.44 6.43
CA GLU A 476 0.81 19.25 5.79
C GLU A 476 -0.13 18.59 4.78
N ILE A 477 -1.36 18.26 5.17
CA ILE A 477 -2.32 17.61 4.27
C ILE A 477 -2.63 18.52 3.07
N THR A 478 -2.82 19.82 3.30
CA THR A 478 -3.01 20.80 2.22
C THR A 478 -1.79 20.90 1.31
N PHE A 479 -0.58 20.93 1.89
CA PHE A 479 0.66 20.96 1.11
C PHE A 479 0.77 19.75 0.17
N TRP A 480 0.56 18.54 0.70
CA TRP A 480 0.59 17.32 -0.10
C TRP A 480 -0.54 17.26 -1.14
N ALA A 481 -1.72 17.79 -0.82
CA ALA A 481 -2.83 17.90 -1.77
C ALA A 481 -2.49 18.83 -2.95
N VAL A 482 -1.93 20.01 -2.67
CA VAL A 482 -1.51 20.99 -3.68
C VAL A 482 -0.38 20.42 -4.54
N LEU A 483 0.65 19.85 -3.91
CA LEU A 483 1.77 19.24 -4.62
C LEU A 483 1.29 18.09 -5.53
N ALA A 484 0.42 17.22 -5.03
CA ALA A 484 -0.16 16.14 -5.83
C ALA A 484 -0.99 16.67 -7.01
N GLY A 485 -1.71 17.78 -6.83
CA GLY A 485 -2.43 18.48 -7.90
C GLY A 485 -1.49 19.07 -8.97
N ILE A 486 -0.38 19.67 -8.57
CA ILE A 486 0.66 20.17 -9.48
C ILE A 486 1.26 19.01 -10.28
N LEU A 487 1.66 17.92 -9.60
CA LEU A 487 2.20 16.73 -10.26
C LEU A 487 1.20 16.11 -11.24
N HIS A 488 -0.08 16.06 -10.86
CA HIS A 488 -1.16 15.61 -11.73
C HIS A 488 -1.27 16.48 -12.99
N ARG A 489 -1.24 17.82 -12.85
CA ARG A 489 -1.27 18.77 -13.97
C ARG A 489 -0.06 18.61 -14.89
N LEU A 490 1.11 18.28 -14.33
CA LEU A 490 2.33 17.99 -15.08
C LEU A 490 2.37 16.57 -15.67
N GLY A 491 1.41 15.70 -15.34
CA GLY A 491 1.37 14.31 -15.79
C GLY A 491 2.43 13.40 -15.17
N ILE A 492 3.04 13.82 -14.05
CA ILE A 492 4.09 13.08 -13.36
C ILE A 492 3.45 12.15 -12.32
N TYR A 493 3.76 10.85 -12.40
CA TYR A 493 3.30 9.86 -11.43
C TYR A 493 4.43 8.92 -11.04
N TRP A 494 4.88 9.01 -9.79
CA TRP A 494 5.92 8.11 -9.30
C TRP A 494 5.31 6.77 -8.88
N LYS A 495 5.92 5.68 -9.35
CA LYS A 495 5.50 4.30 -9.08
C LYS A 495 6.73 3.47 -8.73
N LEU A 496 6.66 2.74 -7.62
CA LEU A 496 7.59 1.67 -7.28
C LEU A 496 7.18 0.34 -7.94
#